data_AF-A0A1J4UR08-F1
#
_entry.id   AF-A0A1J4UR08-F1
#
_cell.length_a   1.000
_cell.length_b   1.000
_cell.length_c   1.000
_cell.angle_alpha   90.00
_cell.angle_beta   90.00
_cell.angle_gamma   90.00
#
_symmetry.space_group_name_H-M   'P 1'
#
loop_
_entity.id
_entity.type
_entity.pdbx_description
1 polymer ?
#
loop_
_entity_poly.entity_id
_entity_poly.type
_entity_poly.pdbx_seq_one_letter_code
_entity_poly.pdbx_strand_id
1 'polypeptide(L)'
;MEAHERLGTPYGRRRTVESRFKEFASEISKKNQATGDLLGKFLSKSLRAHDSLNPLVYGTTDLRASILNRLENIASQYPNNILDLFPPALAALHQMITVSKPLPADWEHTLAIKRYASKAAQIAEKREIKNKHLPHDTLAAFHAAAKAVKSGGFDYALIVGPEGVAYEARFNELGLPTVAVNVPEARPGKPRQLKKLDDLSLLKGKKVLVVEDDVRTGATLQRVLKAIKPHAPASLELFLGLPEHLQLLKNVPADFKRMHITPACHAPEMAKEFRRHLKSRGVRVFKHERV
;
A
#
# COMPACT_ATOMS: atom_id res chain seq x y z
N MET A 1 -31.21 -18.35 4.59
CA MET A 1 -29.95 -18.72 3.90
C MET A 1 -29.99 -18.32 2.43
N GLU A 2 -31.01 -18.77 1.66
CA GLU A 2 -31.22 -18.37 0.26
C GLU A 2 -31.23 -16.84 0.04
N ALA A 3 -31.69 -16.06 1.01
CA ALA A 3 -31.72 -14.60 0.91
C ALA A 3 -30.32 -13.98 0.74
N HIS A 4 -29.28 -14.46 1.44
CA HIS A 4 -27.94 -13.86 1.34
C HIS A 4 -27.23 -14.19 0.02
N GLU A 5 -27.55 -15.34 -0.57
CA GLU A 5 -27.06 -15.80 -1.88
C GLU A 5 -27.78 -15.05 -3.01
N ARG A 6 -29.10 -14.89 -2.91
CA ARG A 6 -29.89 -14.06 -3.84
C ARG A 6 -29.51 -12.58 -3.82
N LEU A 7 -29.13 -12.05 -2.66
CA LEU A 7 -28.76 -10.64 -2.48
C LEU A 7 -27.28 -10.33 -2.81
N GLY A 8 -26.48 -11.31 -3.23
CA GLY A 8 -25.08 -11.08 -3.62
C GLY A 8 -24.18 -10.53 -2.51
N THR A 9 -24.56 -10.74 -1.24
CA THR A 9 -23.79 -10.25 -0.09
C THR A 9 -22.38 -10.86 -0.05
N PRO A 10 -21.38 -10.24 0.61
CA PRO A 10 -20.04 -10.82 0.72
C PRO A 10 -20.04 -12.26 1.29
N TYR A 11 -20.97 -12.55 2.21
CA TYR A 11 -21.17 -13.89 2.74
C TYR A 11 -21.80 -14.85 1.72
N GLY A 12 -22.86 -14.41 1.02
CA GLY A 12 -23.50 -15.19 -0.05
C GLY A 12 -22.52 -15.55 -1.16
N ARG A 13 -21.75 -14.56 -1.64
CA ARG A 13 -20.70 -14.79 -2.65
C ARG A 13 -19.70 -15.86 -2.20
N ARG A 14 -19.18 -15.77 -0.97
CA ARG A 14 -18.24 -16.77 -0.44
C ARG A 14 -18.83 -18.18 -0.42
N ARG A 15 -20.13 -18.34 -0.16
CA ARG A 15 -20.83 -19.65 -0.21
C ARG A 15 -21.00 -20.18 -1.64
N THR A 16 -21.38 -19.32 -2.57
CA THR A 16 -21.48 -19.67 -3.99
C THR A 16 -20.13 -20.14 -4.54
N VAL A 17 -19.05 -19.41 -4.22
CA VAL A 17 -17.68 -19.78 -4.63
C VAL A 17 -17.25 -21.11 -4.00
N GLU A 18 -17.50 -21.31 -2.71
CA GLU A 18 -17.18 -22.57 -2.04
C GLU A 18 -17.87 -23.75 -2.73
N SER A 19 -19.17 -23.66 -3.00
CA SER A 19 -19.97 -24.77 -3.55
C SER A 19 -19.51 -25.12 -4.95
N ARG A 20 -19.36 -24.13 -5.84
CA ARG A 20 -18.86 -24.33 -7.20
C ARG A 20 -17.45 -24.93 -7.23
N PHE A 21 -16.57 -24.47 -6.34
CA PHE A 21 -15.20 -25.00 -6.28
C PHE A 21 -15.16 -26.44 -5.73
N LYS A 22 -16.05 -26.80 -4.80
CA LYS A 22 -16.18 -28.19 -4.32
C LYS A 22 -16.67 -29.12 -5.43
N GLU A 23 -17.67 -28.68 -6.20
CA GLU A 23 -18.15 -29.42 -7.37
C GLU A 23 -17.00 -29.64 -8.37
N PHE A 24 -16.28 -28.58 -8.72
CA PHE A 24 -15.07 -28.65 -9.55
C PHE A 24 -14.06 -29.66 -9.01
N ALA A 25 -13.65 -29.55 -7.73
CA ALA A 25 -12.69 -30.46 -7.13
C ALA A 25 -13.18 -31.92 -7.09
N SER A 26 -14.47 -32.14 -6.87
CA SER A 26 -15.09 -33.47 -6.88
C SER A 26 -15.05 -34.09 -8.28
N GLU A 27 -15.35 -33.32 -9.32
CA GLU A 27 -15.26 -33.79 -10.71
C GLU A 27 -13.82 -34.13 -11.10
N ILE A 28 -12.83 -33.36 -10.65
CA ILE A 28 -11.41 -33.69 -10.84
C ILE A 28 -11.02 -34.95 -10.07
N SER A 29 -11.53 -35.13 -8.85
CA SER A 29 -11.22 -36.30 -8.00
C SER A 29 -11.61 -37.62 -8.67
N LYS A 30 -12.70 -37.64 -9.45
CA LYS A 30 -13.14 -38.82 -10.22
C LYS A 30 -12.12 -39.29 -11.26
N LYS A 31 -11.23 -38.40 -11.71
CA LYS A 31 -10.29 -38.63 -12.81
C LYS A 31 -8.84 -38.66 -12.33
N ASN A 32 -8.53 -37.83 -11.35
CA ASN A 32 -7.27 -37.77 -10.65
C ASN A 32 -7.51 -37.40 -9.19
N GLN A 33 -7.57 -38.42 -8.34
CA GLN A 33 -7.82 -38.26 -6.91
C GLN A 33 -6.80 -37.34 -6.23
N ALA A 34 -5.52 -37.46 -6.58
CA ALA A 34 -4.45 -36.65 -5.98
C ALA A 34 -4.65 -35.14 -6.23
N THR A 35 -4.97 -34.76 -7.48
CA THR A 35 -5.25 -33.36 -7.83
C THR A 35 -6.54 -32.88 -7.18
N GLY A 36 -7.58 -33.71 -7.15
CA GLY A 36 -8.86 -33.40 -6.48
C GLY A 36 -8.70 -33.13 -4.99
N ASP A 37 -7.97 -33.99 -4.27
CA ASP A 37 -7.63 -33.82 -2.86
C ASP A 37 -6.82 -32.54 -2.62
N LEU A 38 -5.88 -32.23 -3.52
CA LEU A 38 -5.09 -31.01 -3.45
C LEU A 38 -5.97 -29.76 -3.61
N LEU A 39 -6.91 -29.78 -4.55
CA LEU A 39 -7.88 -28.70 -4.75
C LEU A 39 -8.77 -28.51 -3.52
N GLY A 40 -9.24 -29.60 -2.90
CA GLY A 40 -10.00 -29.54 -1.65
C GLY A 40 -9.21 -28.93 -0.49
N LYS A 41 -7.93 -29.31 -0.34
CA LYS A 41 -7.01 -28.71 0.64
C LYS A 41 -6.76 -27.22 0.33
N PHE A 42 -6.57 -26.86 -0.92
CA PHE A 42 -6.36 -25.48 -1.36
C PHE A 42 -7.56 -24.58 -1.08
N LEU A 43 -8.77 -25.06 -1.40
CA LEU A 43 -10.03 -24.38 -1.07
C LEU A 43 -10.13 -24.14 0.43
N SER A 44 -9.93 -25.19 1.23
CA SER A 44 -10.02 -25.11 2.69
C SER A 44 -9.04 -24.10 3.29
N LYS A 45 -7.78 -24.09 2.82
CA LYS A 45 -6.76 -23.12 3.26
C LYS A 45 -7.13 -21.70 2.82
N SER A 46 -7.57 -21.50 1.59
CA SER A 46 -7.96 -20.19 1.05
C SER A 46 -9.16 -19.60 1.77
N LEU A 47 -10.20 -20.38 2.01
CA LEU A 47 -11.38 -19.93 2.77
C LEU A 47 -11.05 -19.66 4.24
N ARG A 48 -10.16 -20.44 4.86
CA ARG A 48 -9.66 -20.14 6.21
C ARG A 48 -8.92 -18.79 6.24
N ALA A 49 -8.10 -18.50 5.24
CA ALA A 49 -7.41 -17.20 5.12
C ALA A 49 -8.41 -16.04 4.88
N HIS A 50 -9.43 -16.26 4.05
CA HIS A 50 -10.52 -15.31 3.87
C HIS A 50 -11.26 -15.05 5.19
N ASP A 51 -11.63 -16.10 5.91
CA ASP A 51 -12.43 -16.00 7.13
C ASP A 51 -11.61 -15.44 8.31
N SER A 52 -10.28 -15.57 8.29
CA SER A 52 -9.39 -14.99 9.29
C SER A 52 -9.17 -13.49 9.13
N LEU A 53 -9.31 -12.92 7.92
CA LEU A 53 -9.18 -11.47 7.70
C LEU A 53 -10.30 -10.70 8.41
N ASN A 54 -9.94 -9.66 9.17
CA ASN A 54 -10.87 -8.83 9.92
C ASN A 54 -11.57 -7.81 9.00
N PRO A 55 -12.88 -7.97 8.69
CA PRO A 55 -13.57 -7.12 7.72
C PRO A 55 -13.72 -5.66 8.16
N LEU A 56 -13.45 -5.34 9.44
CA LEU A 56 -13.47 -3.97 9.96
C LEU A 56 -12.17 -3.21 9.68
N VAL A 57 -11.11 -3.89 9.23
CA VAL A 57 -9.86 -3.25 8.86
C VAL A 57 -9.92 -2.86 7.39
N TYR A 58 -9.78 -1.56 7.11
CA TYR A 58 -9.77 -1.02 5.76
C TYR A 58 -8.74 -1.73 4.87
N GLY A 59 -9.15 -2.08 3.65
CA GLY A 59 -8.36 -2.82 2.66
C GLY A 59 -8.45 -4.36 2.80
N THR A 60 -8.91 -4.90 3.92
CA THR A 60 -9.09 -6.37 4.04
C THR A 60 -10.25 -6.89 3.20
N THR A 61 -11.27 -6.08 2.93
CA THR A 61 -12.38 -6.45 2.03
C THR A 61 -11.87 -6.74 0.62
N ASP A 62 -10.94 -5.93 0.10
CA ASP A 62 -10.29 -6.18 -1.20
C ASP A 62 -9.47 -7.47 -1.19
N LEU A 63 -8.74 -7.74 -0.10
CA LEU A 63 -7.99 -9.00 0.05
C LEU A 63 -8.92 -10.21 0.09
N ARG A 64 -10.03 -10.11 0.81
CA ARG A 64 -11.08 -11.15 0.86
C ARG A 64 -11.66 -11.38 -0.54
N ALA A 65 -11.98 -10.32 -1.26
CA ALA A 65 -12.47 -10.40 -2.63
C ALA A 65 -11.43 -11.04 -3.57
N SER A 66 -10.14 -10.68 -3.46
CA SER A 66 -9.06 -11.27 -4.26
C SER A 66 -8.94 -12.78 -4.08
N ILE A 67 -9.09 -13.28 -2.85
CA ILE A 67 -9.11 -14.73 -2.57
C ILE A 67 -10.28 -15.41 -3.29
N LEU A 68 -11.48 -14.83 -3.22
CA LEU A 68 -12.66 -15.38 -3.89
C LEU A 68 -12.53 -15.34 -5.42
N ASN A 69 -12.09 -14.20 -5.97
CA ASN A 69 -11.83 -14.03 -7.40
C ASN A 69 -10.85 -15.10 -7.92
N ARG A 70 -9.80 -15.40 -7.15
CA ARG A 70 -8.81 -16.41 -7.55
C ARG A 70 -9.44 -17.80 -7.61
N LEU A 71 -10.27 -18.17 -6.61
CA LEU A 71 -10.98 -19.46 -6.62
C LEU A 71 -11.94 -19.55 -7.81
N GLU A 72 -12.72 -18.50 -8.07
CA GLU A 72 -13.61 -18.41 -9.23
C GLU A 72 -12.83 -18.56 -10.55
N ASN A 73 -11.76 -17.77 -10.72
CA ASN A 73 -10.94 -17.80 -11.93
C ASN A 73 -10.35 -19.18 -12.19
N ILE A 74 -9.85 -19.88 -11.16
CA ILE A 74 -9.31 -21.23 -11.33
C ILE A 74 -10.42 -22.18 -11.81
N ALA A 75 -11.60 -22.16 -11.18
CA ALA A 75 -12.71 -23.03 -11.55
C ALA A 75 -13.27 -22.71 -12.95
N SER A 76 -13.20 -21.44 -13.38
CA SER A 76 -13.68 -21.01 -14.71
C SER A 76 -12.66 -21.20 -15.83
N GLN A 77 -11.35 -21.08 -15.54
CA GLN A 77 -10.28 -21.24 -16.54
C GLN A 77 -10.05 -22.70 -16.95
N TYR A 78 -10.39 -23.64 -16.06
CA TYR A 78 -10.19 -25.06 -16.29
C TYR A 78 -11.52 -25.81 -16.22
N PRO A 79 -12.41 -25.67 -17.23
CA PRO A 79 -13.64 -26.44 -17.27
C PRO A 79 -13.30 -27.93 -17.36
N ASN A 80 -14.15 -28.75 -16.73
CA ASN A 80 -13.90 -30.18 -16.52
C ASN A 80 -13.60 -30.96 -17.81
N ASN A 81 -14.16 -30.53 -18.94
CA ASN A 81 -13.95 -31.16 -20.25
C ASN A 81 -12.56 -30.90 -20.83
N ILE A 82 -11.96 -29.73 -20.59
CA ILE A 82 -10.62 -29.39 -21.11
C ILE A 82 -9.55 -30.24 -20.41
N LEU A 83 -9.70 -30.49 -19.12
CA LEU A 83 -8.75 -31.27 -18.33
C LEU A 83 -8.71 -32.75 -18.72
N ASP A 84 -9.80 -33.27 -19.31
CA ASP A 84 -9.90 -34.66 -19.79
C ASP A 84 -9.18 -34.86 -21.11
N LEU A 85 -9.26 -33.84 -21.96
CA LEU A 85 -8.72 -33.89 -23.31
C LEU A 85 -7.24 -33.51 -23.35
N PHE A 86 -6.69 -32.97 -22.26
CA PHE A 86 -5.34 -32.41 -22.25
C PHE A 86 -4.59 -32.65 -20.92
N PRO A 87 -3.89 -33.79 -20.76
CA PRO A 87 -3.08 -34.09 -19.57
C PRO A 87 -2.09 -32.99 -19.13
N PRO A 88 -1.45 -32.22 -20.04
CA PRO A 88 -0.61 -31.11 -19.63
C PRO A 88 -1.36 -29.99 -18.89
N ALA A 89 -2.65 -29.76 -19.17
CA ALA A 89 -3.45 -28.78 -18.43
C ALA A 89 -3.68 -29.22 -16.98
N LEU A 90 -3.89 -30.52 -16.75
CA LEU A 90 -4.02 -31.08 -15.40
C LEU A 90 -2.72 -30.95 -14.60
N ALA A 91 -1.57 -31.19 -15.24
CA ALA A 91 -0.26 -30.99 -14.63
C ALA A 91 0.02 -29.51 -14.30
N ALA A 92 -0.34 -28.60 -15.20
CA ALA A 92 -0.21 -27.15 -14.98
C ALA A 92 -1.10 -26.67 -13.82
N LEU A 93 -2.35 -27.15 -13.75
CA LEU A 93 -3.25 -26.88 -12.63
C LEU A 93 -2.67 -27.40 -11.31
N HIS A 94 -2.19 -28.64 -11.28
CA HIS A 94 -1.55 -29.23 -10.11
C HIS A 94 -0.38 -28.36 -9.63
N GLN A 95 0.54 -28.00 -10.54
CA GLN A 95 1.71 -27.19 -10.20
C GLN A 95 1.31 -25.80 -9.68
N MET A 96 0.37 -25.12 -10.35
CA MET A 96 -0.15 -23.82 -9.95
C MET A 96 -0.70 -23.86 -8.51
N ILE A 97 -1.50 -24.88 -8.18
CA ILE A 97 -2.10 -25.02 -6.86
C ILE A 97 -1.04 -25.31 -5.79
N THR A 98 -0.06 -26.16 -6.10
CA THR A 98 1.03 -26.53 -5.18
C THR A 98 1.85 -25.32 -4.74
N VAL A 99 2.17 -24.40 -5.66
CA VAL A 99 2.97 -23.21 -5.36
C VAL A 99 2.14 -22.04 -4.83
N SER A 100 0.81 -22.12 -4.91
CA SER A 100 -0.09 -21.03 -4.53
C SER A 100 -0.24 -20.91 -3.00
N LYS A 101 0.03 -19.70 -2.48
CA LYS A 101 -0.24 -19.37 -1.09
C LYS A 101 -1.71 -19.03 -0.86
N PRO A 102 -2.28 -19.30 0.34
CA PRO A 102 -3.67 -18.95 0.65
C PRO A 102 -3.95 -17.45 0.58
N LEU A 103 -3.02 -16.61 1.03
CA LEU A 103 -3.07 -15.16 0.83
C LEU A 103 -2.36 -14.78 -0.49
N PRO A 104 -2.78 -13.69 -1.15
CA PRO A 104 -2.01 -13.08 -2.24
C PRO A 104 -0.57 -12.79 -1.80
N ALA A 105 0.41 -12.91 -2.71
CA ALA A 105 1.83 -12.77 -2.36
C ALA A 105 2.15 -11.41 -1.73
N ASP A 106 1.56 -10.33 -2.27
CA ASP A 106 1.81 -8.94 -1.86
C ASP A 106 0.61 -8.33 -1.11
N TRP A 107 -0.03 -9.14 -0.27
CA TRP A 107 -1.21 -8.70 0.46
C TRP A 107 -0.89 -7.53 1.41
N GLU A 108 0.32 -7.48 2.00
CA GLU A 108 0.76 -6.35 2.81
C GLU A 108 0.82 -5.05 1.99
N HIS A 109 1.30 -5.15 0.74
CA HIS A 109 1.40 -4.00 -0.16
C HIS A 109 0.01 -3.50 -0.56
N THR A 110 -0.87 -4.44 -0.92
CA THR A 110 -2.28 -4.14 -1.22
C THR A 110 -2.97 -3.47 -0.03
N LEU A 111 -2.74 -3.98 1.17
CA LEU A 111 -3.30 -3.41 2.40
C LEU A 111 -2.77 -2.01 2.66
N ALA A 112 -1.47 -1.78 2.48
CA ALA A 112 -0.84 -0.48 2.63
C ALA A 112 -1.40 0.55 1.64
N ILE A 113 -1.47 0.21 0.34
CA ILE A 113 -2.06 1.07 -0.69
C ILE A 113 -3.47 1.48 -0.29
N LYS A 114 -4.35 0.51 -0.02
CA LYS A 114 -5.76 0.80 0.28
C LYS A 114 -5.88 1.69 1.52
N ARG A 115 -5.24 1.29 2.61
CA ARG A 115 -5.31 2.00 3.90
C ARG A 115 -4.86 3.45 3.78
N TYR A 116 -3.78 3.71 3.05
CA TYR A 116 -3.21 5.04 2.99
C TYR A 116 -3.74 5.88 1.84
N ALA A 117 -4.29 5.29 0.78
CA ALA A 117 -4.99 6.04 -0.26
C ALA A 117 -6.21 6.77 0.31
N SER A 118 -7.01 6.10 1.13
CA SER A 118 -8.16 6.73 1.78
C SER A 118 -7.74 7.89 2.70
N LYS A 119 -6.67 7.70 3.48
CA LYS A 119 -6.14 8.75 4.37
C LYS A 119 -5.54 9.92 3.58
N ALA A 120 -4.79 9.63 2.53
CA ALA A 120 -4.23 10.65 1.64
C ALA A 120 -5.35 11.48 1.00
N ALA A 121 -6.44 10.85 0.55
CA ALA A 121 -7.60 11.54 0.02
C ALA A 121 -8.27 12.47 1.05
N GLN A 122 -8.50 11.97 2.27
CA GLN A 122 -9.07 12.78 3.37
C GLN A 122 -8.20 13.99 3.74
N ILE A 123 -6.87 13.79 3.79
CA ILE A 123 -5.92 14.88 4.06
C ILE A 123 -5.90 15.89 2.91
N ALA A 124 -5.87 15.41 1.66
CA ALA A 124 -5.89 16.26 0.49
C ALA A 124 -7.16 17.10 0.42
N GLU A 125 -8.33 16.51 0.70
CA GLU A 125 -9.62 17.20 0.80
C GLU A 125 -9.59 18.26 1.91
N LYS A 126 -9.17 17.90 3.13
CA LYS A 126 -9.04 18.84 4.26
C LYS A 126 -8.13 20.04 3.93
N ARG A 127 -7.12 19.83 3.09
CA ARG A 127 -6.15 20.86 2.68
C ARG A 127 -6.52 21.56 1.37
N GLU A 128 -7.66 21.25 0.77
CA GLU A 128 -8.09 21.75 -0.54
C GLU A 128 -7.06 21.51 -1.66
N ILE A 129 -6.39 20.36 -1.62
CA ILE A 129 -5.41 19.93 -2.61
C ILE A 129 -6.03 18.85 -3.49
N LYS A 130 -5.93 19.04 -4.80
CA LYS A 130 -6.17 17.95 -5.75
C LYS A 130 -4.93 17.06 -5.81
N ASN A 131 -4.92 15.97 -5.04
CA ASN A 131 -3.88 14.95 -5.12
C ASN A 131 -4.46 13.66 -5.74
N LYS A 132 -3.90 13.22 -6.87
CA LYS A 132 -4.21 11.94 -7.53
C LYS A 132 -3.11 10.90 -7.36
N HIS A 133 -2.03 11.25 -6.66
CA HIS A 133 -0.80 10.49 -6.60
C HIS A 133 -0.73 9.69 -5.29
N LEU A 134 -0.26 8.46 -5.41
CA LEU A 134 0.14 7.60 -4.31
C LEU A 134 1.62 7.27 -4.50
N PRO A 135 2.32 6.88 -3.42
CA PRO A 135 3.71 6.46 -3.54
C PRO A 135 3.84 5.32 -4.54
N HIS A 136 4.87 5.38 -5.40
CA HIS A 136 5.11 4.36 -6.43
C HIS A 136 5.20 2.95 -5.84
N ASP A 137 5.98 2.79 -4.76
CA ASP A 137 5.97 1.60 -3.90
C ASP A 137 5.63 2.03 -2.47
N THR A 138 4.39 1.74 -2.07
CA THR A 138 3.85 2.23 -0.79
C THR A 138 4.56 1.58 0.41
N LEU A 139 4.96 0.31 0.32
CA LEU A 139 5.67 -0.34 1.43
C LEU A 139 7.09 0.17 1.54
N ALA A 140 7.80 0.29 0.41
CA ALA A 140 9.18 0.77 0.41
C ALA A 140 9.26 2.21 0.94
N ALA A 141 8.34 3.08 0.52
CA ALA A 141 8.33 4.47 0.99
C ALA A 141 7.99 4.58 2.48
N PHE A 142 7.06 3.76 2.98
CA PHE A 142 6.71 3.76 4.41
C PHE A 142 7.79 3.17 5.30
N HIS A 143 8.57 2.24 4.77
CA HIS A 143 9.78 1.73 5.41
C HIS A 143 10.85 2.82 5.49
N ALA A 144 11.11 3.52 4.39
CA ALA A 144 12.04 4.65 4.36
C ALA A 144 11.62 5.77 5.33
N ALA A 145 10.32 6.09 5.38
CA ALA A 145 9.78 7.08 6.32
C ALA A 145 10.01 6.65 7.79
N ALA A 146 9.77 5.38 8.13
CA ALA A 146 10.01 4.86 9.47
C ALA A 146 11.50 4.94 9.86
N LYS A 147 12.40 4.60 8.93
CA LYS A 147 13.86 4.75 9.13
C LYS A 147 14.28 6.20 9.31
N ALA A 148 13.73 7.11 8.52
CA ALA A 148 14.01 8.55 8.62
C ALA A 148 13.61 9.08 10.00
N VAL A 149 12.36 8.85 10.42
CA VAL A 149 11.85 9.30 11.73
C VAL A 149 12.68 8.72 12.88
N LYS A 150 13.00 7.41 12.83
CA LYS A 150 13.77 6.75 13.89
C LYS A 150 15.20 7.27 14.02
N SER A 151 15.82 7.71 12.92
CA SER A 151 17.24 8.10 12.89
C SER A 151 17.49 9.60 13.05
N GLY A 152 16.55 10.45 12.63
CA GLY A 152 16.80 11.89 12.49
C GLY A 152 16.45 12.75 13.71
N GLY A 153 15.66 12.25 14.66
CA GLY A 153 15.20 13.04 15.80
C GLY A 153 14.53 14.36 15.37
N PHE A 154 13.72 14.28 14.32
CA PHE A 154 13.03 15.42 13.72
C PHE A 154 11.90 15.92 14.63
N ASP A 155 11.69 17.23 14.65
CA ASP A 155 10.55 17.85 15.34
C ASP A 155 9.31 17.91 14.46
N TYR A 156 9.50 18.12 13.14
CA TYR A 156 8.43 18.24 12.16
C TYR A 156 8.77 17.58 10.82
N ALA A 157 7.75 17.03 10.16
CA ALA A 157 7.79 16.75 8.73
C ALA A 157 7.15 17.92 7.97
N LEU A 158 7.88 18.52 7.03
CA LEU A 158 7.33 19.52 6.12
C LEU A 158 6.84 18.82 4.84
N ILE A 159 5.53 18.65 4.74
CA ILE A 159 4.85 18.01 3.60
C ILE A 159 4.79 18.98 2.42
N VAL A 160 5.36 18.59 1.29
CA VAL A 160 5.34 19.39 0.06
C VAL A 160 4.32 18.81 -0.92
N GLY A 161 3.17 19.47 -1.04
CA GLY A 161 2.11 19.08 -1.95
C GLY A 161 2.37 19.46 -3.42
N PRO A 162 1.66 18.82 -4.37
CA PRO A 162 0.54 17.91 -4.12
C PRO A 162 0.95 16.48 -3.76
N GLU A 163 2.06 15.97 -4.27
CA GLU A 163 2.44 14.56 -4.18
C GLU A 163 2.85 14.15 -2.75
N GLY A 164 3.58 15.02 -2.04
CA GLY A 164 3.99 14.82 -0.65
C GLY A 164 2.84 14.53 0.32
N VAL A 165 1.62 14.98 0.00
CA VAL A 165 0.42 14.77 0.83
C VAL A 165 0.12 13.28 1.02
N ALA A 166 0.48 12.43 0.05
CA ALA A 166 0.26 10.99 0.14
C ALA A 166 1.02 10.34 1.31
N TYR A 167 2.09 10.99 1.80
CA TYR A 167 2.93 10.51 2.89
C TYR A 167 2.52 11.04 4.27
N GLU A 168 1.71 12.10 4.33
CA GLU A 168 1.41 12.82 5.57
C GLU A 168 0.80 11.92 6.66
N ALA A 169 -0.14 11.05 6.27
CA ALA A 169 -0.76 10.11 7.20
C ALA A 169 0.27 9.16 7.83
N ARG A 170 1.32 8.79 7.08
CA ARG A 170 2.37 7.89 7.57
C ARG A 170 3.25 8.59 8.60
N PHE A 171 3.68 9.82 8.34
CA PHE A 171 4.49 10.59 9.30
C PHE A 171 3.73 10.86 10.60
N ASN A 172 2.45 11.22 10.50
CA ASN A 172 1.58 11.36 11.67
C ASN A 172 1.43 10.06 12.47
N GLU A 173 1.27 8.90 11.80
CA GLU A 173 1.23 7.60 12.49
C GLU A 173 2.56 7.22 13.16
N LEU A 174 3.69 7.72 12.64
CA LEU A 174 5.02 7.55 13.22
C LEU A 174 5.29 8.54 14.37
N GLY A 175 4.32 9.40 14.72
CA GLY A 175 4.43 10.37 15.80
C GLY A 175 5.22 11.62 15.45
N LEU A 176 5.50 11.87 14.16
CA LEU A 176 6.15 13.09 13.70
C LEU A 176 5.07 14.10 13.26
N PRO A 177 4.88 15.23 13.98
CA PRO A 177 3.93 16.27 13.60
C PRO A 177 4.22 16.81 12.20
N THR A 178 3.17 17.15 11.45
CA THR A 178 3.30 17.60 10.06
C THR A 178 2.89 19.06 9.88
N VAL A 179 3.67 19.79 9.10
CA VAL A 179 3.38 21.14 8.60
C VAL A 179 3.37 21.04 7.09
N ALA A 180 2.51 21.76 6.37
CA ALA A 180 2.40 21.58 4.93
C ALA A 180 2.44 22.87 4.12
N VAL A 181 2.99 22.73 2.92
CA VAL A 181 2.93 23.71 1.83
C VAL A 181 2.45 23.00 0.58
N ASN A 182 1.90 23.74 -0.37
CA ASN A 182 1.54 23.20 -1.68
C ASN A 182 2.26 23.98 -2.77
N VAL A 183 2.91 23.28 -3.68
CA VAL A 183 3.47 23.85 -4.90
C VAL A 183 2.72 23.18 -6.07
N PRO A 184 1.52 23.68 -6.42
CA PRO A 184 0.69 23.04 -7.44
C PRO A 184 1.41 22.93 -8.77
N GLU A 185 1.03 21.91 -9.54
CA GLU A 185 1.46 21.76 -10.93
C GLU A 185 1.16 23.04 -11.72
N ALA A 186 2.14 23.48 -12.52
CA ALA A 186 1.99 24.67 -13.34
C ALA A 186 0.96 24.41 -14.45
N ARG A 187 0.03 25.35 -14.63
CA ARG A 187 -0.66 25.47 -15.93
C ARG A 187 0.32 26.10 -16.94
N PRO A 188 0.24 25.75 -18.23
CA PRO A 188 1.09 26.38 -19.26
C PRO A 188 1.09 27.91 -19.12
N GLY A 189 2.28 28.52 -19.12
CA GLY A 189 2.46 29.98 -19.02
C GLY A 189 2.30 30.61 -17.63
N LYS A 190 2.06 29.84 -16.55
CA LYS A 190 1.96 30.39 -15.18
C LYS A 190 3.09 29.90 -14.27
N PRO A 191 3.80 30.81 -13.57
CA PRO A 191 4.82 30.41 -12.60
C PRO A 191 4.17 29.67 -11.42
N ARG A 192 4.81 28.58 -10.96
CA ARG A 192 4.37 27.88 -9.74
C ARG A 192 4.50 28.81 -8.54
N GLN A 193 3.39 29.07 -7.86
CA GLN A 193 3.35 29.80 -6.60
C GLN A 193 3.19 28.81 -5.45
N LEU A 194 3.95 29.03 -4.37
CA LEU A 194 3.82 28.23 -3.15
C LEU A 194 2.62 28.76 -2.33
N LYS A 195 1.67 27.88 -2.03
CA LYS A 195 0.59 28.13 -1.06
C LYS A 195 1.03 27.56 0.28
N LYS A 196 1.09 28.40 1.32
CA LYS A 196 1.24 27.93 2.71
C LYS A 196 -0.09 27.33 3.14
N LEU A 197 -0.07 26.13 3.71
CA LEU A 197 -1.29 25.49 4.22
C LEU A 197 -1.36 25.58 5.74
N ASP A 198 -0.19 25.57 6.38
CA ASP A 198 -0.05 25.70 7.82
C ASP A 198 0.92 26.85 8.17
N ASP A 199 1.01 27.18 9.46
CA ASP A 199 1.95 28.19 9.97
C ASP A 199 3.40 27.66 9.96
N LEU A 200 4.23 28.25 9.09
CA LEU A 200 5.65 27.91 8.96
C LEU A 200 6.50 28.44 10.12
N SER A 201 5.97 29.31 10.98
CA SER A 201 6.68 29.80 12.18
C SER A 201 7.03 28.67 13.15
N LEU A 202 6.26 27.58 13.12
CA LEU A 202 6.49 26.35 13.89
C LEU A 202 7.84 25.69 13.60
N LEU A 203 8.43 25.97 12.42
CA LEU A 203 9.70 25.39 12.01
C LEU A 203 10.92 26.10 12.65
N LYS A 204 10.72 27.19 13.40
CA LYS A 204 11.81 28.02 13.93
C LYS A 204 12.68 27.26 14.93
N GLY A 205 13.97 27.17 14.63
CA GLY A 205 14.94 26.44 15.45
C GLY A 205 14.70 24.93 15.52
N LYS A 206 13.87 24.37 14.62
CA LYS A 206 13.50 22.95 14.61
C LYS A 206 14.30 22.14 13.60
N LYS A 207 14.46 20.84 13.87
CA LYS A 207 14.95 19.85 12.90
C LYS A 207 13.79 19.42 12.02
N VAL A 208 13.87 19.72 10.74
CA VAL A 208 12.76 19.50 9.80
C VAL A 208 13.15 18.47 8.75
N LEU A 209 12.29 17.47 8.59
CA LEU A 209 12.35 16.54 7.46
C LEU A 209 11.41 17.06 6.37
N VAL A 210 11.95 17.55 5.26
CA VAL A 210 11.15 17.97 4.11
C VAL A 210 10.76 16.73 3.31
N VAL A 211 9.47 16.58 3.00
CA VAL A 211 8.89 15.39 2.38
C VAL A 211 8.41 15.73 0.98
N GLU A 212 9.05 15.14 -0.01
CA GLU A 212 8.75 15.29 -1.44
C GLU A 212 8.72 13.91 -2.11
N ASP A 213 7.99 13.76 -3.21
CA ASP A 213 7.97 12.50 -3.97
C ASP A 213 9.26 12.36 -4.80
N ASP A 214 9.56 13.37 -5.63
CA ASP A 214 10.70 13.34 -6.53
C ASP A 214 11.41 14.68 -6.73
N VAL A 215 12.60 14.61 -7.32
CA VAL A 215 13.41 15.77 -7.71
C VAL A 215 13.80 15.63 -9.17
N ARG A 216 13.15 16.44 -10.02
CA ARG A 216 13.52 16.58 -11.44
C ARG A 216 14.40 17.79 -11.68
N THR A 217 13.96 18.98 -11.30
CA THR A 217 14.66 20.25 -11.59
C THR A 217 15.12 20.98 -10.35
N GLY A 218 14.73 20.53 -9.14
CA GLY A 218 14.98 21.25 -7.88
C GLY A 218 14.12 22.50 -7.67
N ALA A 219 13.30 22.89 -8.66
CA ALA A 219 12.54 24.13 -8.64
C ALA A 219 11.48 24.19 -7.52
N THR A 220 10.92 23.04 -7.13
CA THR A 220 10.00 22.94 -5.98
C THR A 220 10.77 23.15 -4.68
N LEU A 221 11.87 22.42 -4.47
CA LEU A 221 12.70 22.54 -3.27
C LEU A 221 13.26 23.94 -3.07
N GLN A 222 13.69 24.63 -4.14
CA GLN A 222 14.14 26.02 -4.07
C GLN A 222 13.03 26.98 -3.59
N ARG A 223 11.78 26.76 -4.00
CA ARG A 223 10.64 27.55 -3.52
C ARG A 223 10.34 27.27 -2.05
N VAL A 224 10.41 26.00 -1.65
CA VAL A 224 10.24 25.59 -0.25
C VAL A 224 11.32 26.25 0.62
N LEU A 225 12.59 26.19 0.22
CA LEU A 225 13.70 26.84 0.91
C LEU A 225 13.48 28.35 1.05
N LYS A 226 13.10 29.04 -0.03
CA LYS A 226 12.78 30.47 0.02
C LYS A 226 11.66 30.78 1.03
N ALA A 227 10.67 29.91 1.14
CA ALA A 227 9.54 30.10 2.06
C ALA A 227 9.89 29.82 3.53
N ILE A 228 10.78 28.85 3.81
CA ILE A 228 11.13 28.46 5.18
C ILE A 228 12.37 29.18 5.73
N LYS A 229 13.24 29.71 4.87
CA LYS A 229 14.46 30.43 5.26
C LYS A 229 14.21 31.55 6.29
N PRO A 230 13.16 32.38 6.19
CA PRO A 230 12.86 33.41 7.20
C PRO A 230 12.56 32.84 8.60
N HIS A 231 12.14 31.58 8.67
CA HIS A 231 11.83 30.92 9.93
C HIS A 231 13.07 30.26 10.57
N ALA A 232 14.23 30.20 9.88
CA ALA A 232 15.49 29.70 10.42
C ALA A 232 15.37 28.33 11.14
N PRO A 233 14.99 27.25 10.43
CA PRO A 233 15.06 25.90 10.98
C PRO A 233 16.49 25.52 11.36
N ALA A 234 16.66 24.72 12.42
CA ALA A 234 17.98 24.32 12.91
C ALA A 234 18.70 23.36 11.94
N SER A 235 17.95 22.49 11.28
CA SER A 235 18.49 21.63 10.21
C SER A 235 17.39 21.19 9.26
N LEU A 236 17.79 20.96 8.01
CA LEU A 236 16.95 20.42 6.95
C LEU A 236 17.54 19.09 6.46
N GLU A 237 16.70 18.07 6.45
CA GLU A 237 16.94 16.82 5.73
C GLU A 237 15.79 16.57 4.76
N LEU A 238 16.01 15.75 3.74
CA LEU A 238 15.06 15.52 2.66
C LEU A 238 14.63 14.06 2.64
N PHE A 239 13.33 13.80 2.64
CA PHE A 239 12.75 12.51 2.32
C PHE A 239 12.28 12.51 0.87
N LEU A 240 12.62 11.45 0.13
CA LEU A 240 12.23 11.24 -1.26
C LEU A 240 11.43 9.95 -1.43
N GLY A 241 10.19 10.11 -1.91
CA GLY A 241 9.22 9.03 -2.11
C GLY A 241 9.55 8.07 -3.25
N LEU A 242 10.22 8.54 -4.29
CA LEU A 242 10.70 7.71 -5.39
C LEU A 242 12.12 7.18 -5.15
N PRO A 243 12.46 6.01 -5.72
CA PRO A 243 13.79 5.45 -5.62
C PRO A 243 14.85 6.23 -6.38
N GLU A 244 16.10 6.09 -5.93
CA GLU A 244 17.25 6.87 -6.40
C GLU A 244 17.42 6.91 -7.93
N HIS A 245 17.22 5.78 -8.60
CA HIS A 245 17.33 5.70 -10.07
C HIS A 245 16.25 6.50 -10.82
N LEU A 246 15.18 6.91 -10.12
CA LEU A 246 14.14 7.79 -10.61
C LEU A 246 14.31 9.23 -10.12
N GLN A 247 15.45 9.60 -9.53
CA GLN A 247 15.73 10.96 -9.04
C GLN A 247 16.81 11.64 -9.89
N LEU A 248 16.77 12.96 -9.99
CA LEU A 248 17.89 13.78 -10.47
C LEU A 248 18.57 14.47 -9.28
N LEU A 249 19.32 13.69 -8.49
CA LEU A 249 19.88 14.13 -7.20
C LEU A 249 20.82 15.33 -7.29
N LYS A 250 21.48 15.54 -8.43
CA LYS A 250 22.29 16.75 -8.70
C LYS A 250 21.50 18.06 -8.59
N ASN A 251 20.17 17.99 -8.64
CA ASN A 251 19.27 19.14 -8.54
C ASN A 251 18.73 19.34 -7.11
N VAL A 252 19.18 18.54 -6.13
CA VAL A 252 18.88 18.76 -4.71
C VAL A 252 19.71 19.93 -4.20
N PRO A 253 19.10 20.97 -3.59
CA PRO A 253 19.83 22.08 -3.01
C PRO A 253 20.78 21.66 -1.87
N ALA A 254 21.92 22.34 -1.74
CA ALA A 254 22.95 22.05 -0.73
C ALA A 254 22.49 22.26 0.73
N ASP A 255 21.39 23.00 0.95
CA ASP A 255 20.80 23.20 2.28
C ASP A 255 20.31 21.90 2.93
N PHE A 256 20.06 20.85 2.15
CA PHE A 256 19.65 19.53 2.65
C PHE A 256 20.88 18.69 3.01
N LYS A 257 21.13 18.50 4.30
CA LYS A 257 22.34 17.84 4.81
C LYS A 257 22.39 16.34 4.57
N ARG A 258 21.22 15.71 4.47
CA ARG A 258 21.06 14.27 4.26
C ARG A 258 19.76 14.01 3.52
N MET A 259 19.75 12.92 2.75
CA MET A 259 18.58 12.43 2.03
C MET A 259 18.18 11.05 2.56
N HIS A 260 16.88 10.82 2.68
CA HIS A 260 16.24 9.56 3.02
C HIS A 260 15.43 9.12 1.80
N ILE A 261 16.00 8.22 1.00
CA ILE A 261 15.44 7.83 -0.29
C ILE A 261 14.76 6.47 -0.17
N THR A 262 13.60 6.36 -0.81
CA THR A 262 12.85 5.10 -0.89
C THR A 262 13.65 4.03 -1.64
N PRO A 263 13.71 2.77 -1.17
CA PRO A 263 14.33 1.68 -1.91
C PRO A 263 13.66 1.40 -3.26
N ALA A 264 14.41 0.87 -4.23
CA ALA A 264 13.91 0.56 -5.58
C ALA A 264 12.82 -0.52 -5.61
N CYS A 265 12.80 -1.41 -4.63
CA CYS A 265 11.79 -2.42 -4.47
C CYS A 265 11.51 -2.67 -2.99
N HIS A 266 10.25 -2.97 -2.66
CA HIS A 266 9.95 -3.52 -1.35
C HIS A 266 10.50 -4.95 -1.21
N ALA A 267 11.01 -5.26 -0.03
CA ALA A 267 11.54 -6.57 0.31
C ALA A 267 10.84 -7.14 1.56
N PRO A 268 10.95 -8.45 1.83
CA PRO A 268 10.13 -9.13 2.85
C PRO A 268 10.23 -8.53 4.26
N GLU A 269 11.36 -7.93 4.60
CA GLU A 269 11.57 -7.23 5.87
C GLU A 269 10.68 -5.98 6.01
N MET A 270 10.38 -5.29 4.91
CA MET A 270 9.50 -4.12 4.90
C MET A 270 8.05 -4.54 5.22
N ALA A 271 7.61 -5.67 4.66
CA ALA A 271 6.32 -6.27 5.00
C ALA A 271 6.27 -6.71 6.48
N LYS A 272 7.38 -7.25 7.02
CA LYS A 272 7.47 -7.60 8.45
C LYS A 272 7.39 -6.37 9.35
N GLU A 273 8.07 -5.29 8.98
CA GLU A 273 8.02 -4.02 9.71
C GLU A 273 6.63 -3.38 9.66
N PHE A 274 6.01 -3.36 8.48
CA PHE A 274 4.64 -2.87 8.32
C PHE A 274 3.65 -3.63 9.20
N ARG A 275 3.72 -4.97 9.23
CA ARG A 275 2.88 -5.77 10.15
C ARG A 275 3.13 -5.46 11.61
N ARG A 276 4.40 -5.28 12.01
CA ARG A 276 4.74 -4.89 13.39
C ARG A 276 4.16 -3.53 13.74
N HIS A 277 4.22 -2.57 12.81
CA HIS A 277 3.60 -1.25 12.97
C HIS A 277 2.08 -1.34 13.12
N LEU A 278 1.40 -2.12 12.28
CA LEU A 278 -0.04 -2.32 12.42
C LEU A 278 -0.38 -2.90 13.80
N LYS A 279 0.37 -3.92 14.25
CA LYS A 279 0.18 -4.54 15.56
C LYS A 279 0.41 -3.55 16.72
N SER A 280 1.45 -2.73 16.67
CA SER A 280 1.71 -1.73 17.72
C SER A 280 0.64 -0.64 17.80
N ARG A 281 -0.13 -0.44 16.72
CA ARG A 281 -1.29 0.47 16.68
C ARG A 281 -2.62 -0.21 17.00
N GLY A 282 -2.59 -1.48 17.45
CA GLY A 282 -3.80 -2.25 17.75
C GLY A 282 -4.62 -2.65 16.52
N VAL A 283 -4.06 -2.51 15.30
CA VAL A 283 -4.74 -2.90 14.07
C VAL A 283 -4.65 -4.43 13.91
N ARG A 284 -5.76 -5.11 14.17
CA ARG A 284 -5.88 -6.57 14.05
C ARG A 284 -6.28 -6.94 12.62
N VAL A 285 -5.29 -7.18 11.76
CA VAL A 285 -5.53 -7.57 10.35
C VAL A 285 -6.22 -8.93 10.31
N PHE A 286 -5.83 -9.84 11.19
CA PHE A 286 -6.49 -11.12 11.37
C PHE A 286 -7.28 -11.17 12.68
N LYS A 287 -8.48 -11.75 12.66
CA LYS A 287 -9.43 -11.82 13.79
C LYS A 287 -8.82 -12.48 15.04
N HIS A 288 -7.91 -13.44 14.85
CA HIS A 288 -7.34 -14.26 15.92
C HIS A 288 -5.84 -14.02 16.13
N GLU A 289 -5.32 -12.84 15.77
CA GLU A 289 -3.95 -12.45 16.16
C GLU A 289 -3.83 -12.41 17.69
N ARG A 290 -3.00 -13.30 18.26
CA ARG A 290 -2.60 -13.20 19.66
C ARG A 290 -1.78 -11.92 19.83
N VAL A 291 -2.24 -11.04 20.74
CA VAL A 291 -1.56 -9.81 21.15
C VAL A 291 -0.24 -10.18 21.80
#